data_AF-A0A4Z0LRR7-F1
#
_entry.id   AF-A0A4Z0LRR7-F1
#
_cell.length_a   1.000
_cell.length_b   1.000
_cell.length_c   1.000
_cell.angle_alpha   90.00
_cell.angle_beta   90.00
_cell.angle_gamma   90.00
#
_symmetry.space_group_name_H-M   'P 1'
#
loop_
_entity.id
_entity.type
_entity.pdbx_description
1 polymer ?
#
loop_
_entity_poly.entity_id
_entity_poly.type
_entity_poly.pdbx_seq_one_letter_code
_entity_poly.pdbx_strand_id
1 'polypeptide(L)' 'MTTTQPLPHILLLTHGGWGQPLCNSLRMVTGEIKGVTEIALMPVDTLGEFYQRVEAVVKTLPEGSLILTDFVGGVAYA' A
#
# COMPACT_ATOMS: atom_id res chain seq x y z
N MET A 1 25.91 14.23 -12.77
CA MET A 1 24.46 14.44 -12.94
C MET A 1 23.77 13.55 -11.92
N THR A 2 23.29 14.10 -10.80
CA THR A 2 22.50 13.33 -9.83
C THR A 2 21.12 13.11 -10.43
N THR A 3 20.85 11.88 -10.87
CA THR A 3 19.50 11.47 -11.25
C THR A 3 18.65 11.50 -10.00
N THR A 4 17.75 12.48 -9.87
CA THR A 4 16.74 12.48 -8.82
C THR A 4 15.74 11.38 -9.14
N GLN A 5 16.05 10.16 -8.69
CA GLN A 5 15.13 9.04 -8.76
C GLN A 5 13.88 9.40 -7.93
N PRO A 6 12.66 9.14 -8.42
CA PRO A 6 11.45 9.40 -7.67
C PRO A 6 11.48 8.63 -6.34
N LEU A 7 11.01 9.26 -5.26
CA LEU A 7 11.06 8.68 -3.93
C LEU A 7 10.31 7.34 -3.92
N PRO A 8 10.92 6.23 -3.48
CA PRO A 8 10.23 4.95 -3.35
C PRO A 8 8.99 5.06 -2.46
N HIS A 9 7.94 4.33 -2.83
CA HIS A 9 6.67 4.31 -2.11
C HIS A 9 6.51 3.00 -1.32
N ILE A 10 5.66 3.02 -0.30
CA ILE A 10 5.19 1.85 0.44
C ILE A 10 3.70 1.71 0.17
N LEU A 11 3.31 0.59 -0.43
CA LEU A 11 1.92 0.19 -0.61
C LEU A 11 1.53 -0.82 0.47
N LEU A 12 0.57 -0.46 1.31
CA LEU A 12 -0.03 -1.35 2.31
C LEU A 12 -1.23 -2.07 1.69
N LEU A 13 -1.25 -3.40 1.80
CA LEU A 13 -2.41 -4.23 1.46
C LEU A 13 -2.96 -4.83 2.75
N THR A 14 -4.19 -4.46 3.13
CA THR A 14 -4.75 -4.87 4.44
C THR A 14 -6.16 -5.42 4.33
N HIS A 15 -6.50 -6.42 5.14
CA HIS A 15 -7.89 -6.85 5.29
C HIS A 15 -8.65 -5.82 6.14
N GLY A 16 -9.82 -5.40 5.66
CA GLY A 16 -10.73 -4.52 6.41
C GLY A 16 -10.23 -3.09 6.65
N GLY A 17 -9.12 -2.68 6.02
CA GLY A 17 -8.69 -1.28 5.99
C GLY A 17 -8.00 -0.76 7.24
N TRP A 18 -7.38 -1.64 8.04
CA TRP A 18 -6.68 -1.22 9.27
C TRP A 18 -5.38 -0.43 9.00
N GLY A 19 -4.84 -0.51 7.78
CA GLY A 19 -3.64 0.25 7.39
C GLY A 19 -3.86 1.77 7.41
N GLN A 20 -5.09 2.24 7.16
CA GLN A 20 -5.41 3.67 7.24
C GLN A 20 -5.32 4.22 8.67
N PRO A 21 -5.92 3.57 9.71
CA PRO A 21 -5.63 3.87 11.11
C PRO A 21 -4.14 3.87 11.45
N LEU A 22 -3.37 2.88 10.99
CA LEU A 22 -1.91 2.84 11.21
C LEU A 22 -1.23 4.10 10.66
N CYS A 23 -1.50 4.45 9.40
CA CYS A 23 -0.95 5.66 8.76
C CYS A 23 -1.31 6.94 9.52
N ASN A 24 -2.52 7.01 10.08
CA ASN A 24 -2.95 8.15 10.88
C ASN A 24 -2.20 8.22 12.21
N SER A 25 -2.02 7.09 12.90
CA SER A 25 -1.25 7.03 14.14
C SER A 25 0.22 7.41 13.92
N LEU A 26 0.85 6.92 12.85
CA LEU A 26 2.23 7.29 12.52
C LEU A 26 2.34 8.78 12.20
N ARG A 27 1.38 9.36 11.46
CA ARG A 27 1.34 10.80 11.17
C ARG A 27 1.34 11.67 12.42
N MET A 28 0.69 11.23 13.50
CA MET A 28 0.69 11.96 14.77
C MET A 28 2.08 12.05 15.43
N VAL A 29 2.96 11.07 15.15
CA VAL A 29 4.30 10.98 15.74
C VAL A 29 5.36 11.58 14.82
N THR A 30 5.28 11.32 13.52
CA THR A 30 6.33 11.66 12.55
C THR A 30 6.00 12.87 11.69
N GLY A 31 4.80 13.44 11.81
CA GLY A 31 4.28 14.42 10.85
C GLY A 31 3.85 13.76 9.54
N GLU A 32 3.68 14.54 8.46
CA GLU A 32 3.24 14.02 7.18
C GLU A 32 4.17 12.93 6.63
N ILE A 33 3.59 11.77 6.34
CA ILE A 33 4.29 10.65 5.72
C ILE A 33 3.98 10.68 4.23
N LYS A 34 5.01 10.90 3.42
CA LYS A 34 4.91 10.91 1.97
C LYS A 34 5.20 9.52 1.42
N GLY A 35 4.52 9.17 0.32
CA GLY A 35 4.77 7.92 -0.39
C GLY A 35 4.27 6.67 0.33
N VAL A 36 3.33 6.77 1.27
CA VAL A 36 2.66 5.60 1.87
C VAL A 36 1.19 5.62 1.50
N THR A 37 0.72 4.56 0.85
CA THR A 37 -0.67 4.38 0.44
C THR A 37 -1.21 3.03 0.91
N GLU A 38 -2.53 2.92 0.97
CA GLU A 38 -3.21 1.71 1.43
C GLU A 38 -4.28 1.28 0.43
N ILE A 39 -4.42 -0.03 0.24
CA ILE A 39 -5.55 -0.65 -0.44
C ILE A 39 -6.14 -1.70 0.48
N ALA A 40 -7.37 -1.45 0.92
CA ALA A 40 -8.14 -2.36 1.74
C ALA A 40 -8.80 -3.46 0.89
N LEU A 41 -8.63 -4.71 1.31
CA LEU A 41 -9.49 -5.82 0.92
C LEU A 41 -10.69 -5.85 1.85
N MET A 42 -11.84 -5.45 1.34
CA MET A 42 -13.10 -5.44 2.09
C MET A 42 -13.84 -6.77 1.92
N PRO A 43 -14.67 -7.19 2.90
CA PRO A 43 -15.44 -8.44 2.79
C PRO A 43 -16.38 -8.52 1.59
N VAL A 44 -16.77 -7.37 1.04
CA VAL A 44 -17.67 -7.25 -0.12
C VAL A 44 -16.94 -7.32 -1.46
N ASP A 45 -15.61 -7.16 -1.45
CA ASP A 45 -14.82 -7.13 -2.67
C ASP A 45 -14.70 -8.55 -3.23
N THR A 46 -14.83 -8.67 -4.55
CA THR A 46 -14.30 -9.85 -5.22
C THR A 46 -12.78 -9.78 -5.29
N LEU A 47 -12.13 -10.94 -5.40
CA LEU A 47 -10.68 -10.98 -5.54
C LEU A 47 -10.21 -10.26 -6.81
N GLY A 48 -10.95 -10.40 -7.90
CA GLY A 48 -10.65 -9.72 -9.17
C GLY A 48 -10.64 -8.19 -9.03
N GLU A 49 -11.65 -7.62 -8.36
CA GLU A 49 -11.72 -6.17 -8.13
C GLU A 49 -10.59 -5.67 -7.22
N PHE A 50 -10.23 -6.45 -6.21
CA PHE A 50 -9.08 -6.14 -5.37
C PHE A 50 -7.77 -6.17 -6.17
N TYR A 51 -7.51 -7.25 -6.91
CA TYR A 51 -6.31 -7.35 -7.74
C TYR A 51 -6.20 -6.26 -8.79
N GLN A 52 -7.31 -5.87 -9.42
CA GLN A 52 -7.32 -4.77 -10.39
C GLN A 52 -6.90 -3.44 -9.74
N ARG A 53 -7.38 -3.15 -8.52
CA ARG A 53 -6.96 -1.95 -7.78
C ARG A 53 -5.48 -2.01 -7.41
N VAL A 54 -4.99 -3.16 -6.95
CA VAL A 54 -3.56 -3.35 -6.63
C VAL A 54 -2.70 -3.17 -7.87
N GLU A 55 -3.03 -3.85 -8.98
CA GLU A 55 -2.29 -3.78 -10.23
C GLU A 55 -2.23 -2.35 -10.78
N ALA A 56 -3.34 -1.61 -10.71
CA ALA A 56 -3.40 -0.22 -11.15
C ALA A 56 -2.42 0.67 -10.36
N VAL A 57 -2.27 0.46 -9.05
CA VAL A 57 -1.32 1.22 -8.23
C VAL A 57 0.11 0.75 -8.45
N VAL A 58 0.36 -0.56 -8.47
CA VAL A 58 1.71 -1.14 -8.66
C VAL A 58 2.37 -0.65 -9.95
N LYS A 59 1.61 -0.53 -11.06
CA LYS A 59 2.11 0.01 -12.33
C LYS A 59 2.59 1.46 -12.26
N THR A 60 2.22 2.19 -11.21
CA THR A 60 2.60 3.60 -11.00
C THR A 60 3.68 3.77 -9.95
N LEU A 61 4.07 2.70 -9.25
CA LEU A 61 5.05 2.79 -8.17
C LEU A 61 6.47 3.04 -8.74
N PRO A 62 7.22 3.99 -8.14
CA PRO A 62 8.63 4.19 -8.48
C PRO A 62 9.47 2.92 -8.25
N GLU A 63 10.60 2.81 -8.95
CA GLU A 63 11.58 1.75 -8.71
C GLU A 63 12.05 1.76 -7.24
N GLY A 64 12.22 0.57 -6.66
CA GLY A 64 12.58 0.41 -5.25
C GLY A 64 11.43 0.55 -4.26
N SER A 65 10.18 0.73 -4.73
CA SER A 65 8.99 0.73 -3.88
C SER A 65 8.75 -0.65 -3.24
N LEU A 66 8.06 -0.64 -2.10
CA LEU A 66 7.77 -1.82 -1.30
C LEU A 66 6.28 -2.05 -1.18
N ILE A 67 5.88 -3.33 -1.20
CA ILE A 67 4.52 -3.75 -0.86
C ILE A 67 4.58 -4.46 0.49
N LEU A 68 3.74 -4.03 1.44
CA LEU A 68 3.62 -4.64 2.76
C LEU A 68 2.20 -5.19 2.92
N THR A 69 2.12 -6.44 3.34
CA THR A 69 0.85 -7.15 3.56
C THR A 69 0.71 -7.48 5.05
N ASP A 70 -0.52 -7.64 5.52
CA ASP A 70 -0.79 -7.98 6.92
C ASP A 70 -0.38 -9.42 7.29
N PHE A 71 -0.74 -10.40 6.48
CA PHE A 71 -0.46 -11.81 6.72
C PHE A 71 0.12 -12.50 5.48
N VAL A 72 1.21 -13.24 5.68
CA VAL A 72 1.77 -14.14 4.66
C VAL A 72 0.76 -15.27 4.40
N GLY A 73 0.43 -15.51 3.13
CA GLY A 73 -0.53 -16.53 2.71
C GLY A 73 -2.00 -16.12 2.79
N GLY A 74 -2.31 -14.88 3.17
CA GLY A 74 -3.64 -14.30 3.02
C GLY A 74 -3.99 -14.02 1.55
N VAL A 75 -5.27 -13.76 1.28
CA VAL A 75 -5.74 -13.38 -0.06
C VAL A 75 -5.05 -12.12 -0.58
N ALA A 76 -4.74 -11.18 0.32
CA ALA A 76 -3.98 -9.97 -0.02
C ALA A 76 -2.49 -10.23 -0.34
N TYR A 77 -1.97 -11.42 -0.04
CA TYR A 77 -0.57 -11.83 -0.28
C TYR A 77 -0.39 -12.67 -1.54
N ALA A 78 -1.37 -13.51 -1.87
CA ALA A 78 -1.33 -14.44 -3.01
C ALA A 78 -1.54 -13.70 -4.34
#